data_AF-A0A2V6UA27-F1
#
_entry.id   AF-A0A2V6UA27-F1
#
_cell.length_a   1.000
_cell.length_b   1.000
_cell.length_c   1.000
_cell.angle_alpha   90.00
_cell.angle_beta   90.00
_cell.angle_gamma   90.00
#
_symmetry.space_group_name_H-M   'P 1'
#
loop_
_entity.id
_entity.type
_entity.pdbx_description
1 polymer ?
#
loop_
_entity_poly.entity_id
_entity_poly.type
_entity_poly.pdbx_seq_one_letter_code
_entity_poly.pdbx_strand_id
1 'polypeptide(L)'
;MGFTFAWYRITVEVPATIGGTALAGSRVWFETNIDNYGEIWIDGKIDRSTGVIVGLNAQHRVEVSGSAVVGARHVIACLVGNGPLAEPRGGIFMRYATLAFESPG
;
A
#
# COMPACT_ATOMS: atom_id res chain seq x y z
N MET A 1 15.96 -3.49 -20.59
CA MET A 1 15.37 -2.15 -20.33
C MET A 1 14.17 -2.34 -19.42
N GLY A 2 14.03 -1.50 -18.39
CA GLY A 2 12.93 -1.54 -17.43
C GLY A 2 12.58 -0.12 -16.97
N PHE A 3 11.42 0.04 -16.33
CA PHE A 3 11.03 1.31 -15.74
C PHE A 3 11.88 1.61 -14.50
N THR A 4 12.27 2.86 -14.35
CA THR A 4 13.03 3.38 -13.22
C THR A 4 12.09 3.95 -12.15
N PHE A 5 10.86 4.28 -12.53
CA PHE A 5 9.76 4.57 -11.64
C PHE A 5 8.41 4.21 -12.28
N ALA A 6 7.41 3.90 -11.47
CA ALA A 6 6.02 3.77 -11.92
C ALA A 6 5.02 4.05 -10.80
N TRP A 7 3.80 4.39 -11.20
CA TRP A 7 2.64 4.46 -10.33
C TRP A 7 1.78 3.21 -10.48
N TYR A 8 1.43 2.60 -9.37
CA TYR A 8 0.38 1.59 -9.26
C TYR A 8 -0.82 2.22 -8.54
N ARG A 9 -2.04 1.93 -8.98
CA ARG A 9 -3.25 2.41 -8.32
C ARG A 9 -4.34 1.36 -8.38
N ILE A 10 -5.03 1.18 -7.26
CA ILE A 10 -6.21 0.33 -7.16
C ILE A 10 -7.29 1.02 -6.33
N THR A 11 -8.55 0.82 -6.71
CA THR A 11 -9.71 1.13 -5.87
C THR A 11 -10.23 -0.17 -5.28
N VAL A 12 -10.33 -0.22 -3.97
CA VAL A 12 -10.86 -1.37 -3.22
C VAL A 12 -12.17 -0.98 -2.56
N GLU A 13 -13.11 -1.92 -2.49
CA GLU A 13 -14.36 -1.78 -1.75
C GLU A 13 -14.33 -2.76 -0.58
N VAL A 14 -14.66 -2.30 0.62
CA VAL A 14 -14.68 -3.15 1.83
C VAL A 14 -15.89 -4.07 1.77
N PRO A 15 -15.72 -5.40 1.65
CA PRO A 15 -16.84 -6.32 1.62
C PRO A 15 -17.44 -6.50 3.01
N ALA A 16 -18.63 -7.10 3.09
CA ALA A 16 -19.25 -7.42 4.37
C ALA A 16 -18.44 -8.48 5.16
N THR A 17 -17.93 -9.50 4.45
CA THR A 17 -17.17 -10.61 5.03
C THR A 17 -16.01 -11.04 4.14
N ILE A 18 -14.97 -11.63 4.75
CA ILE A 18 -13.92 -12.40 4.08
C ILE A 18 -13.78 -13.73 4.82
N GLY A 19 -13.88 -14.86 4.10
CA GLY A 19 -13.76 -16.19 4.70
C GLY A 19 -14.76 -16.48 5.83
N GLY A 20 -15.93 -15.83 5.81
CA GLY A 20 -16.95 -15.94 6.87
C GLY A 20 -16.79 -14.96 8.04
N THR A 21 -15.67 -14.23 8.12
CA THR A 21 -15.42 -13.23 9.16
C THR A 21 -16.01 -11.89 8.76
N ALA A 22 -16.83 -11.28 9.63
CA ALA A 22 -17.35 -9.93 9.44
C ALA A 22 -16.23 -8.88 9.55
N LEU A 23 -16.23 -7.91 8.62
CA LEU A 23 -15.19 -6.86 8.58
C LEU A 23 -15.62 -5.54 9.21
N ALA A 24 -16.89 -5.36 9.53
CA ALA A 24 -17.38 -4.11 10.11
C ALA A 24 -16.62 -3.79 11.41
N GLY A 25 -16.08 -2.57 11.48
CA GLY A 25 -15.31 -2.10 12.63
C GLY A 25 -13.83 -2.53 12.65
N SER A 26 -13.40 -3.46 11.81
CA SER A 26 -12.00 -3.91 11.75
C SER A 26 -11.06 -2.80 11.30
N ARG A 27 -9.83 -2.82 11.81
CA ARG A 27 -8.74 -2.02 11.24
C ARG A 27 -8.30 -2.61 9.91
N VAL A 28 -8.09 -1.76 8.93
CA VAL A 28 -7.65 -2.12 7.58
C VAL A 28 -6.24 -1.61 7.36
N TRP A 29 -5.34 -2.52 7.02
CA TRP A 29 -3.95 -2.23 6.73
C TRP A 29 -3.64 -2.55 5.27
N PHE A 30 -2.81 -1.73 4.65
CA PHE A 30 -2.18 -2.02 3.38
C PHE A 30 -0.72 -2.42 3.62
N GLU A 31 -0.35 -3.58 3.12
CA GLU A 31 0.99 -4.14 3.23
C GLU A 31 1.61 -4.32 1.87
N THR A 32 2.86 -3.89 1.74
CA THR A 32 3.63 -4.04 0.51
C THR A 32 5.13 -4.16 0.79
N ASN A 33 5.88 -4.34 -0.28
CA ASN A 33 7.32 -4.38 -0.29
C ASN A 33 7.83 -3.69 -1.55
N ILE A 34 8.62 -2.64 -1.36
CA ILE A 34 9.16 -1.81 -2.45
C ILE A 34 10.67 -1.75 -2.34
N ASP A 35 11.34 -1.75 -3.50
CA ASP A 35 12.79 -1.59 -3.59
C ASP A 35 13.21 -0.13 -3.72
N ASN A 36 14.31 0.21 -3.03
CA ASN A 36 14.97 1.50 -2.95
C ASN A 36 14.13 2.68 -2.43
N TYR A 37 13.11 3.11 -3.16
CA TYR A 37 12.23 4.23 -2.81
C TYR A 37 10.78 3.94 -3.17
N GLY A 38 9.87 4.30 -2.28
CA GLY A 38 8.44 4.29 -2.59
C GLY A 38 7.62 5.25 -1.75
N GLU A 39 6.41 5.50 -2.22
CA GLU A 39 5.41 6.29 -1.51
C GLU A 39 4.08 5.53 -1.53
N ILE A 40 3.40 5.45 -0.39
CA ILE A 40 2.05 4.90 -0.27
C ILE A 40 1.08 6.05 0.01
N TRP A 41 0.06 6.15 -0.83
CA TRP A 41 -0.99 7.15 -0.74
C TRP A 41 -2.34 6.47 -0.54
N ILE A 42 -3.04 6.86 0.52
CA ILE A 42 -4.40 6.41 0.84
C ILE A 42 -5.36 7.57 0.61
N ASP A 43 -6.35 7.38 -0.25
CA ASP A 43 -7.37 8.38 -0.59
C ASP A 43 -6.78 9.75 -0.98
N GLY A 44 -5.67 9.70 -1.73
CA GLY A 44 -4.95 10.90 -2.20
C GLY A 44 -4.12 11.61 -1.13
N LYS A 45 -3.89 10.99 0.04
CA LYS A 45 -3.07 11.54 1.13
C LYS A 45 -1.93 10.59 1.49
N ILE A 46 -0.81 11.17 1.90
CA ILE A 46 0.34 10.44 2.43
C ILE A 46 0.55 10.79 3.90
N ASP A 47 0.67 9.76 4.73
CA ASP A 47 1.28 9.90 6.06
C ASP A 47 2.79 9.85 5.88
N ARG A 48 3.48 10.97 6.15
CA ARG A 48 4.94 11.03 5.95
C ARG A 48 5.73 10.20 6.96
N SER A 49 5.11 9.75 8.05
CA SER A 49 5.75 8.91 9.05
C SER A 49 5.77 7.43 8.68
N THR A 50 4.80 6.96 7.90
CA THR A 50 4.62 5.53 7.56
C THR A 50 4.53 5.25 6.06
N GLY A 51 4.16 6.26 5.26
CA GLY A 51 3.92 6.14 3.82
C GLY A 51 5.15 6.37 2.94
N VAL A 52 6.30 6.79 3.49
CA VAL A 52 7.56 6.86 2.72
C VAL A 52 8.38 5.62 2.99
N ILE A 53 8.79 4.96 1.91
CA ILE A 53 9.58 3.73 1.92
C ILE A 53 10.99 4.07 1.45
N VAL A 54 11.98 3.74 2.27
CA VAL A 54 13.40 3.83 1.88
C VAL A 54 14.12 2.57 2.32
N GLY A 55 14.84 1.93 1.40
CA GLY A 55 15.62 0.72 1.69
C GLY A 55 15.45 -0.35 0.62
N LEU A 56 16.30 -1.36 0.67
CA LEU A 56 16.30 -2.44 -0.30
C LEU A 56 15.21 -3.46 0.04
N ASN A 57 14.26 -3.65 -0.88
CA ASN A 57 13.10 -4.53 -0.71
C ASN A 57 12.49 -4.43 0.70
N ALA A 58 12.17 -3.22 1.14
CA ALA A 58 11.72 -2.97 2.49
C ALA A 58 10.21 -3.23 2.62
N GLN A 59 9.83 -4.05 3.61
CA GLN A 59 8.42 -4.30 3.94
C GLN A 59 7.80 -3.08 4.62
N HIS A 60 6.60 -2.71 4.22
CA HIS A 60 5.87 -1.57 4.75
C HIS A 60 4.41 -1.91 5.00
N ARG A 61 3.84 -1.24 6.01
CA ARG A 61 2.47 -1.39 6.46
C ARG A 61 1.91 -0.02 6.80
N VAL A 62 0.79 0.36 6.17
CA VAL A 62 0.14 1.67 6.34
C VAL A 62 -1.33 1.46 6.64
N GLU A 63 -1.90 2.24 7.56
CA GLU A 63 -3.32 2.17 7.88
C GLU A 63 -4.15 2.74 6.72
N VAL A 64 -5.11 1.96 6.22
CA VAL A 64 -6.09 2.41 5.21
C VAL A 64 -7.31 3.00 5.91
N SER A 65 -7.79 2.32 6.96
CA SER A 65 -8.89 2.78 7.79
C SER A 65 -8.77 2.19 9.19
N GLY A 66 -8.92 3.04 10.21
CA GLY A 66 -8.97 2.61 11.61
C GLY A 66 -10.26 1.88 12.00
N SER A 67 -11.31 1.96 11.16
CA SER A 67 -12.58 1.28 11.39
C SER A 67 -13.32 1.05 10.05
N ALA A 68 -13.38 -0.20 9.63
CA ALA A 68 -13.96 -0.60 8.36
C ALA A 68 -15.48 -0.39 8.32
N VAL A 69 -15.96 0.24 7.24
CA VAL A 69 -17.38 0.39 6.93
C VAL A 69 -17.68 -0.40 5.67
N VAL A 70 -18.68 -1.29 5.72
CA VAL A 70 -19.06 -2.13 4.57
C VAL A 70 -19.49 -1.24 3.39
N GLY A 71 -18.97 -1.54 2.20
CA GLY A 71 -19.21 -0.77 0.98
C GLY A 71 -18.37 0.52 0.88
N ALA A 72 -17.59 0.89 1.91
CA ALA A 72 -16.64 1.98 1.80
C ALA A 72 -15.59 1.66 0.73
N ARG A 73 -15.21 2.69 -0.03
CA ARG A 73 -14.20 2.59 -1.08
C ARG A 73 -12.96 3.39 -0.70
N HIS A 74 -11.81 2.79 -0.92
CA HIS A 74 -10.51 3.42 -0.71
C HIS A 74 -9.68 3.34 -1.99
N VAL A 75 -8.99 4.43 -2.32
CA VAL A 75 -7.99 4.48 -3.39
C VAL A 75 -6.61 4.32 -2.77
N ILE A 76 -5.90 3.29 -3.18
CA ILE A 76 -4.53 3.03 -2.76
C ILE A 76 -3.63 3.26 -3.97
N ALA A 77 -2.66 4.14 -3.83
CA ALA A 77 -1.66 4.40 -4.86
C ALA A 77 -0.25 4.22 -4.31
N CYS A 78 0.63 3.65 -5.12
CA CYS A 78 2.03 3.45 -4.79
C CYS A 78 2.91 4.06 -5.88
N LEU A 79 3.79 4.99 -5.52
CA LEU A 79 4.95 5.33 -6.35
C LEU A 79 6.07 4.37 -6.00
N VAL A 80 6.71 3.80 -7.00
CA VAL A 80 7.90 2.96 -6.86
C VAL A 80 9.01 3.59 -7.68
N GLY A 81 10.22 3.71 -7.12
CA GLY A 81 11.36 4.30 -7.80
C GLY A 81 12.67 3.62 -7.43
N ASN A 82 13.46 3.27 -8.45
CA ASN A 82 14.84 2.81 -8.29
C ASN A 82 15.82 3.95 -8.54
N GLY A 83 16.69 4.18 -7.57
CA GLY A 83 17.74 5.17 -7.62
C GLY A 83 19.09 4.59 -8.06
N PRO A 84 20.11 5.48 -8.16
CA PRO A 84 20.00 6.93 -8.08
C PRO A 84 19.25 7.50 -9.31
N LEU A 85 18.42 8.54 -9.14
CA LEU A 85 17.58 9.06 -10.25
C LEU A 85 18.39 9.57 -11.46
N ALA A 86 19.62 10.04 -11.24
CA ALA A 86 20.52 10.52 -12.29
C ALA A 86 21.21 9.37 -13.06
N GLU A 87 21.25 8.16 -12.49
CA GLU A 87 21.81 6.95 -13.12
C GLU A 87 21.01 5.73 -12.64
N PRO A 88 19.74 5.58 -13.06
CA PRO A 88 18.87 4.55 -12.48
C PRO A 88 19.41 3.15 -12.77
N ARG A 89 19.48 2.31 -11.75
CA ARG A 89 19.94 0.92 -11.88
C ARG A 89 18.79 -0.06 -11.70
N GLY A 90 18.69 -1.01 -12.63
CA GLY A 90 17.71 -2.09 -12.57
C GLY A 90 16.29 -1.67 -12.94
N GLY A 91 15.34 -2.56 -12.69
CA GLY A 91 13.91 -2.27 -12.80
C GLY A 91 13.29 -2.07 -11.42
N ILE A 92 12.12 -1.45 -11.38
CA ILE A 92 11.31 -1.31 -10.18
C ILE A 92 10.68 -2.65 -9.74
N PHE A 93 10.48 -2.79 -8.42
CA PHE A 93 9.79 -3.94 -7.84
C PHE A 93 8.79 -3.51 -6.77
N MET A 94 7.58 -4.07 -6.86
CA MET A 94 6.59 -4.13 -5.80
C MET A 94 6.16 -5.59 -5.67
N ARG A 95 6.60 -6.28 -4.62
CA ARG A 95 6.50 -7.76 -4.59
C ARG A 95 5.09 -8.26 -4.27
N TYR A 96 4.34 -7.52 -3.48
CA TYR A 96 2.96 -7.82 -3.12
C TYR A 96 2.20 -6.55 -2.79
N ALA A 97 0.87 -6.65 -2.81
CA ALA A 97 -0.07 -5.62 -2.43
C ALA A 97 -1.23 -6.30 -1.70
N THR A 98 -1.20 -6.29 -0.37
CA THR A 98 -2.13 -7.07 0.45
C THR A 98 -2.93 -6.16 1.37
N LEU A 99 -4.22 -6.45 1.52
CA LEU A 99 -5.02 -5.87 2.60
C LEU A 99 -5.07 -6.86 3.77
N ALA A 100 -4.72 -6.39 4.95
CA ALA A 100 -4.88 -7.12 6.19
C ALA A 100 -5.99 -6.48 7.03
N PHE A 101 -6.83 -7.32 7.65
CA PHE A 101 -7.93 -6.89 8.49
C PHE A 101 -7.70 -7.38 9.92
N GLU A 102 -7.68 -6.47 10.86
CA GLU A 102 -7.54 -6.77 12.29
C GLU A 102 -8.88 -6.51 12.98
N SER A 103 -9.44 -7.55 13.62
CA SER A 103 -10.72 -7.45 14.33
C SER A 103 -10.66 -6.38 15.42
N PRO A 104 -11.77 -5.68 15.70
CA PRO A 104 -11.82 -4.61 16.71
C PRO A 104 -11.66 -5.09 18.18
N GLY A 105 -11.49 -6.39 18.42
CA GLY A 105 -11.46 -7.02 19.74
C GLY A 105 -12.78 -7.68 20.11
#